data_AF-A0A7J7H2M5-F1
#
_entry.id   AF-A0A7J7H2M5-F1
#
_cell.length_a   1.000
_cell.length_b   1.000
_cell.length_c   1.000
_cell.angle_alpha   90.00
_cell.angle_beta   90.00
_cell.angle_gamma   90.00
#
_symmetry.space_group_name_H-M   'P 1'
#
loop_
_entity.id
_entity.type
_entity.pdbx_description
1 polymer ?
#
loop_
_entity_poly.entity_id
_entity_poly.type
_entity_poly.pdbx_seq_one_letter_code
_entity_poly.pdbx_strand_id
1 'polypeptide(L)'
;MTKRVSRLQSVEIEAMAICHSFSMIVLTVVATTTAGESLSATLLGLKASKAFFLDFTNSIFNAPMLFFDSTPVGRILTRASSDLCVVDFDIPFSFAFVVAPLIESVAIIGIMASVMWQVLFVAFFAIVASKYVQGYYQASARELMRINGTTKAPVMNCAAETSLGVVTIRAFNMANRFFQNYLKLVDNDAKLLFYSNATMEWLILRVEALQNLTLFTAVFLLVLLPKGYVHPGISMVQWNNSFIA
;
A
#
# COMPACT_ATOMS: atom_id res chain seq x y z
N MET A 1 -52.40 -16.40 13.32
CA MET A 1 -51.03 -16.23 13.84
C MET A 1 -49.99 -16.93 12.95
N THR A 2 -50.23 -18.19 12.58
CA THR A 2 -49.35 -19.05 11.74
C THR A 2 -48.98 -18.47 10.37
N LYS A 3 -49.92 -17.84 9.65
CA LYS A 3 -49.70 -17.19 8.32
C LYS A 3 -48.83 -15.92 8.35
N ARG A 4 -48.62 -15.35 9.54
CA ARG A 4 -47.82 -14.13 9.75
C ARG A 4 -46.40 -14.52 10.17
N VAL A 5 -46.26 -15.57 11.00
CA VAL A 5 -44.99 -16.21 11.33
C VAL A 5 -44.33 -16.83 10.09
N SER A 6 -45.08 -17.55 9.24
CA SER A 6 -44.53 -18.13 8.00
C SER A 6 -44.04 -17.09 6.98
N ARG A 7 -44.64 -15.89 6.99
CA ARG A 7 -44.25 -14.76 6.12
C ARG A 7 -43.02 -14.01 6.64
N LEU A 8 -42.87 -13.93 7.96
CA LEU A 8 -41.66 -13.36 8.58
C LEU A 8 -40.47 -14.29 8.34
N GLN A 9 -40.67 -15.60 8.52
CA GLN A 9 -39.66 -16.62 8.30
C GLN A 9 -39.23 -16.70 6.82
N SER A 10 -40.13 -16.49 5.86
CA SER A 10 -39.75 -16.41 4.43
C SER A 10 -38.93 -15.16 4.09
N VAL A 11 -39.23 -14.01 4.71
CA VAL A 11 -38.49 -12.75 4.48
C VAL A 11 -37.10 -12.80 5.10
N GLU A 12 -36.94 -13.43 6.27
CA GLU A 12 -35.62 -13.65 6.88
C GLU A 12 -34.75 -14.60 6.03
N ILE A 13 -35.34 -15.65 5.45
CA ILE A 13 -34.64 -16.57 4.54
C ILE A 13 -34.21 -15.86 3.25
N GLU A 14 -35.06 -15.02 2.65
CA GLU A 14 -34.70 -14.23 1.47
C GLU A 14 -33.60 -13.20 1.77
N ALA A 15 -33.66 -12.55 2.94
CA ALA A 15 -32.64 -11.59 3.38
C ALA A 15 -31.27 -12.25 3.59
N MET A 16 -31.28 -13.40 4.26
CA MET A 16 -30.07 -14.18 4.53
C MET A 16 -29.49 -14.72 3.23
N ALA A 17 -30.33 -15.10 2.26
CA ALA A 17 -29.91 -15.49 0.92
C ALA A 17 -29.24 -14.33 0.17
N ILE A 18 -29.82 -13.11 0.20
CA ILE A 18 -29.23 -11.93 -0.44
C ILE A 18 -27.87 -11.57 0.20
N CYS A 19 -27.77 -11.57 1.53
CA CYS A 19 -26.52 -11.27 2.23
C CYS A 19 -25.44 -12.31 1.94
N HIS A 20 -25.82 -13.59 1.88
CA HIS A 20 -24.91 -14.68 1.51
C HIS A 20 -24.48 -14.56 0.04
N SER A 21 -25.38 -14.20 -0.88
CA SER A 21 -25.05 -13.92 -2.28
C SER A 21 -24.06 -12.76 -2.42
N PHE A 22 -24.25 -11.64 -1.72
CA PHE A 22 -23.30 -10.52 -1.74
C PHE A 22 -21.93 -10.91 -1.14
N SER A 23 -21.92 -11.63 -0.02
CA SER A 23 -20.68 -12.13 0.58
C SER A 23 -19.91 -13.05 -0.38
N MET A 24 -20.61 -13.97 -1.06
CA MET A 24 -20.03 -14.85 -2.07
C MET A 24 -19.54 -14.10 -3.31
N ILE A 25 -20.22 -13.02 -3.72
CA ILE A 25 -19.77 -12.16 -4.82
C ILE A 25 -18.49 -11.42 -4.42
N VAL A 26 -18.41 -10.87 -3.20
CA VAL A 26 -17.19 -10.20 -2.73
C VAL A 26 -16.03 -11.19 -2.66
N LEU A 27 -16.24 -12.37 -2.10
CA LEU A 27 -15.22 -13.42 -2.03
C LEU A 27 -14.72 -13.85 -3.42
N THR A 28 -15.62 -14.03 -4.39
CA THR A 28 -15.22 -14.42 -5.75
C THR A 28 -14.53 -13.29 -6.50
N VAL A 29 -14.98 -12.04 -6.37
CA VAL A 29 -14.31 -10.86 -6.94
C VAL A 29 -12.90 -10.72 -6.36
N VAL A 30 -12.74 -10.74 -5.04
CA VAL A 30 -11.41 -10.63 -4.41
C VAL A 30 -10.49 -11.79 -4.81
N ALA A 31 -10.99 -13.03 -4.83
CA ALA A 31 -10.18 -14.18 -5.25
C ALA A 31 -9.74 -14.09 -6.73
N THR A 32 -10.58 -13.55 -7.61
CA THR A 32 -10.26 -13.41 -9.03
C THR A 32 -9.34 -12.23 -9.32
N THR A 33 -9.49 -11.11 -8.62
CA THR A 33 -8.61 -9.93 -8.78
C THR A 33 -7.21 -10.23 -8.27
N THR A 34 -7.09 -10.83 -7.08
CA THR A 34 -5.78 -11.20 -6.49
C THR A 34 -5.00 -12.19 -7.36
N ALA A 35 -5.68 -13.20 -7.92
CA ALA A 35 -5.07 -14.15 -8.85
C ALA A 35 -4.67 -13.46 -10.17
N GLY A 36 -5.55 -12.61 -10.72
CA GLY A 36 -5.31 -11.90 -11.97
C GLY A 36 -4.16 -10.89 -11.88
N GLU A 37 -4.04 -10.17 -10.77
CA GLU A 37 -2.97 -9.22 -10.49
C GLU A 37 -1.62 -9.92 -10.35
N SER A 38 -1.57 -11.02 -9.59
CA SER A 38 -0.33 -11.79 -9.40
C SER A 38 0.23 -12.31 -10.73
N LEU A 39 -0.66 -12.83 -11.59
CA LEU A 39 -0.31 -13.25 -12.96
C LEU A 39 0.11 -12.07 -13.83
N SER A 40 -0.63 -10.96 -13.77
CA SER A 40 -0.34 -9.78 -14.61
C SER A 40 0.97 -9.11 -14.21
N ALA A 41 1.23 -8.92 -12.92
CA ALA A 41 2.44 -8.30 -12.40
C ALA A 41 3.68 -9.13 -12.76
N THR A 42 3.63 -10.45 -12.63
CA THR A 42 4.76 -11.34 -12.98
C THR A 42 5.00 -11.40 -14.49
N LEU A 43 3.94 -11.48 -15.30
CA LEU A 43 4.08 -11.50 -16.76
C LEU A 43 4.55 -10.17 -17.34
N LEU A 44 4.00 -9.05 -16.87
CA LEU A 44 4.40 -7.71 -17.28
C LEU A 44 5.81 -7.39 -16.76
N GLY A 45 6.12 -7.76 -15.52
CA GLY A 45 7.46 -7.62 -14.94
C GLY A 45 8.52 -8.39 -15.74
N LEU A 46 8.25 -9.66 -16.07
CA LEU A 46 9.17 -10.47 -16.87
C LEU A 46 9.37 -9.89 -18.28
N LYS A 47 8.30 -9.41 -18.92
CA LYS A 47 8.39 -8.76 -20.24
C LYS A 47 9.19 -7.46 -20.17
N ALA A 48 8.94 -6.63 -19.16
CA ALA A 48 9.67 -5.38 -18.95
C ALA A 48 11.16 -5.65 -18.69
N SER A 49 11.47 -6.53 -17.75
CA SER A 49 12.84 -6.97 -17.43
C SER A 49 13.60 -7.42 -18.68
N LYS A 50 13.01 -8.32 -19.48
CA LYS A 50 13.64 -8.80 -20.73
C LYS A 50 13.88 -7.67 -21.73
N ALA A 51 12.90 -6.78 -21.93
CA ALA A 51 13.05 -5.65 -22.83
C ALA A 51 14.17 -4.71 -22.37
N PHE A 52 14.15 -4.30 -21.09
CA PHE A 52 15.18 -3.44 -20.52
C PHE A 52 16.58 -4.06 -20.58
N PHE A 53 16.71 -5.35 -20.28
CA PHE A 53 17.99 -6.04 -20.33
C PHE A 53 18.55 -6.14 -21.75
N LEU A 54 17.70 -6.47 -22.73
CA LEU A 54 18.11 -6.55 -24.14
C LEU A 54 18.50 -5.17 -24.68
N ASP A 55 17.70 -4.15 -24.41
CA ASP A 55 17.97 -2.77 -24.86
C ASP A 55 19.24 -2.21 -24.21
N PHE A 56 19.43 -2.45 -22.91
CA PHE A 56 20.64 -2.06 -22.18
C PHE A 56 21.88 -2.73 -22.75
N THR A 57 21.83 -4.05 -22.96
CA THR A 57 22.96 -4.83 -23.48
C THR A 57 23.28 -4.43 -24.92
N ASN A 58 22.27 -4.26 -25.76
CA ASN A 58 22.43 -3.80 -27.14
C ASN A 58 23.01 -2.38 -27.20
N SER A 59 22.56 -1.48 -26.32
CA SER A 59 23.11 -0.12 -26.24
C SER A 59 24.57 -0.11 -25.78
N ILE A 60 24.97 -1.02 -24.89
CA ILE A 60 26.37 -1.13 -24.44
C ILE A 60 27.26 -1.67 -25.56
N PHE A 61 26.85 -2.72 -26.26
CA PHE A 61 27.66 -3.29 -27.34
C PHE A 61 27.82 -2.35 -28.54
N ASN A 62 26.84 -1.48 -28.79
CA ASN A 62 26.93 -0.46 -29.84
C ASN A 62 27.61 0.85 -29.38
N ALA A 63 28.00 0.95 -28.09
CA ALA A 63 28.65 2.16 -27.60
C ALA A 63 30.09 2.27 -28.13
N PRO A 64 30.54 3.48 -28.52
CA PRO A 64 31.92 3.69 -28.96
C PRO A 64 32.91 3.49 -27.81
N MET A 65 34.17 3.14 -28.12
CA MET A 65 35.23 2.94 -27.11
C MET A 65 35.36 4.13 -26.14
N LEU A 66 35.16 5.36 -26.63
CA LEU A 66 35.19 6.59 -25.84
C LEU A 66 34.23 6.57 -24.63
N PHE A 67 33.08 5.88 -24.75
CA PHE A 67 32.13 5.73 -23.65
C PHE A 67 32.74 4.94 -22.48
N PHE A 68 33.51 3.89 -22.79
CA PHE A 68 34.16 3.03 -21.80
C PHE A 68 35.38 3.71 -21.15
N ASP A 69 36.06 4.59 -21.89
CA ASP A 69 37.16 5.40 -21.32
C ASP A 69 36.64 6.53 -20.41
N SER A 70 35.49 7.13 -20.76
CA SER A 70 34.91 8.25 -20.01
C SER A 70 34.05 7.81 -18.82
N THR A 71 33.51 6.59 -18.86
CA THR A 71 32.57 6.09 -17.86
C THR A 71 33.23 5.00 -17.02
N PRO A 72 33.31 5.14 -15.69
CA PRO A 72 33.91 4.11 -14.85
C PRO A 72 33.11 2.81 -14.95
N VAL A 73 33.80 1.69 -15.14
CA VAL A 73 33.19 0.34 -15.25
C VAL A 73 32.28 0.04 -14.06
N GLY A 74 32.62 0.53 -12.86
CA GLY A 74 31.78 0.40 -11.67
C GLY A 74 30.37 0.99 -11.84
N ARG A 75 30.22 2.13 -12.53
CA ARG A 75 28.90 2.73 -12.79
C ARG A 75 28.08 1.86 -13.74
N ILE A 76 28.71 1.31 -14.78
CA ILE A 76 28.06 0.40 -15.74
C ILE A 76 27.57 -0.85 -14.99
N LEU A 77 28.41 -1.41 -14.12
CA LEU A 77 28.09 -2.59 -13.33
C LEU A 77 26.95 -2.32 -12.34
N THR A 78 26.92 -1.16 -11.68
CA THR A 78 25.80 -0.80 -10.79
C THR A 78 24.48 -0.72 -11.54
N ARG A 79 24.46 -0.19 -12.77
CA ARG A 79 23.24 -0.17 -13.60
C ARG A 79 22.81 -1.57 -14.03
N ALA A 80 23.77 -2.41 -14.44
CA ALA A 80 23.49 -3.78 -14.86
C ALA A 80 23.01 -4.68 -13.71
N SER A 81 23.37 -4.36 -12.46
CA SER A 81 23.06 -5.17 -11.28
C SER A 81 21.96 -4.55 -10.42
N SER A 82 22.25 -3.45 -9.74
CA SER A 82 21.34 -2.79 -8.80
C SER A 82 20.09 -2.24 -9.51
N ASP A 83 20.27 -1.47 -10.59
CA ASP A 83 19.12 -0.83 -11.25
C ASP A 83 18.23 -1.89 -11.94
N LEU A 84 18.84 -2.94 -12.52
CA LEU A 84 18.09 -4.06 -13.10
C LEU A 84 17.34 -4.86 -12.03
N CYS A 85 17.94 -5.09 -10.86
CA CYS A 85 17.28 -5.75 -9.73
C CYS A 85 16.01 -4.99 -9.28
N VAL A 86 16.06 -3.65 -9.27
CA VAL A 86 14.88 -2.80 -8.97
C VAL A 86 13.79 -2.99 -10.02
N VAL A 87 14.15 -3.07 -11.31
CA VAL A 87 13.20 -3.33 -12.41
C VAL A 87 12.59 -4.73 -12.31
N ASP A 88 13.37 -5.71 -11.89
CA ASP A 88 12.96 -7.11 -11.83
C ASP A 88 12.03 -7.40 -10.63
N PHE A 89 12.27 -6.77 -9.48
CA PHE A 89 11.55 -7.08 -8.25
C PHE A 89 10.72 -5.90 -7.71
N ASP A 90 11.31 -4.73 -7.54
CA ASP A 90 10.65 -3.61 -6.86
C ASP A 90 9.52 -3.00 -7.69
N ILE A 91 9.70 -2.87 -9.02
CA ILE A 91 8.67 -2.31 -9.90
C ILE A 91 7.43 -3.22 -9.97
N PRO A 92 7.53 -4.53 -10.26
CA PRO A 92 6.37 -5.42 -10.30
C PRO A 92 5.66 -5.50 -8.96
N PHE A 93 6.42 -5.53 -7.85
CA PHE A 93 5.85 -5.52 -6.51
C PHE A 93 5.09 -4.22 -6.25
N SER A 94 5.72 -3.06 -6.49
CA SER A 94 5.07 -1.76 -6.32
C SER A 94 3.81 -1.61 -7.19
N PHE A 95 3.83 -2.14 -8.41
CA PHE A 95 2.68 -2.15 -9.30
C PHE A 95 1.51 -2.96 -8.70
N ALA A 96 1.77 -4.16 -8.17
CA ALA A 96 0.75 -4.96 -7.51
C ALA A 96 0.14 -4.25 -6.29
N PHE A 97 0.98 -3.61 -5.45
CA PHE A 97 0.52 -2.87 -4.27
C PHE A 97 -0.33 -1.64 -4.59
N VAL A 98 -0.23 -1.08 -5.81
CA VAL A 98 -1.06 0.04 -6.24
C VAL A 98 -2.34 -0.43 -6.91
N VAL A 99 -2.25 -1.42 -7.82
CA VAL A 99 -3.38 -1.88 -8.62
C VAL A 99 -4.41 -2.65 -7.78
N ALA A 100 -3.95 -3.52 -6.88
CA ALA A 100 -4.82 -4.34 -6.04
C ALA A 100 -5.84 -3.53 -5.23
N PRO A 101 -5.42 -2.60 -4.36
CA PRO A 101 -6.36 -1.81 -3.57
C PRO A 101 -7.20 -0.86 -4.43
N LEU A 102 -6.72 -0.45 -5.61
CA LEU A 102 -7.51 0.38 -6.52
C LEU A 102 -8.69 -0.39 -7.10
N ILE A 103 -8.47 -1.62 -7.58
CA ILE A 103 -9.54 -2.47 -8.11
C ILE A 103 -10.53 -2.83 -7.00
N GLU A 104 -10.04 -3.20 -5.81
CA GLU A 104 -10.89 -3.47 -4.65
C GLU A 104 -11.72 -2.25 -4.25
N SER A 105 -11.12 -1.06 -4.21
CA SER A 105 -11.84 0.18 -3.88
C SER A 105 -12.96 0.48 -4.88
N VAL A 106 -12.70 0.30 -6.19
CA VAL A 106 -13.71 0.50 -7.23
C VAL A 106 -14.84 -0.54 -7.12
N ALA A 107 -14.51 -1.80 -6.83
CA ALA A 107 -15.50 -2.85 -6.63
C ALA A 107 -16.39 -2.57 -5.42
N ILE A 108 -15.81 -2.15 -4.29
CA ILE A 108 -16.55 -1.79 -3.06
C ILE A 108 -17.49 -0.60 -3.34
N ILE A 109 -17.01 0.44 -4.03
CA ILE A 109 -17.84 1.60 -4.40
C ILE A 109 -18.98 1.17 -5.33
N GLY A 110 -18.73 0.28 -6.29
CA GLY A 110 -19.76 -0.26 -7.19
C GLY A 110 -20.86 -1.04 -6.46
N ILE A 111 -20.47 -1.90 -5.51
CA ILE A 111 -21.42 -2.63 -4.66
C ILE A 111 -22.22 -1.66 -3.81
N MET A 112 -21.57 -0.69 -3.14
CA MET A 112 -22.27 0.32 -2.33
C MET A 112 -23.27 1.13 -3.17
N ALA A 113 -22.91 1.51 -4.40
CA ALA A 113 -23.80 2.22 -5.31
C ALA A 113 -25.06 1.42 -5.66
N SER A 114 -24.95 0.09 -5.78
CA SER A 114 -26.09 -0.80 -6.06
C SER A 114 -27.02 -1.00 -4.85
N VAL A 115 -26.47 -1.00 -3.63
CA VAL A 115 -27.26 -1.27 -2.41
C VAL A 115 -27.97 0.01 -1.96
N MET A 116 -27.25 1.15 -1.92
CA MET A 116 -27.81 2.45 -1.52
C MET A 116 -27.06 3.62 -2.16
N TRP A 117 -27.70 4.31 -3.09
CA TRP A 117 -27.14 5.51 -3.73
C TRP A 117 -26.85 6.65 -2.73
N GLN A 118 -27.60 6.74 -1.63
CA GLN A 118 -27.46 7.79 -0.61
C GLN A 118 -26.10 7.75 0.11
N VAL A 119 -25.50 6.56 0.26
CA VAL A 119 -24.19 6.38 0.91
C VAL A 119 -23.06 6.92 0.04
N LEU A 120 -23.26 6.99 -1.29
CA LEU A 120 -22.29 7.50 -2.26
C LEU A 120 -21.98 8.98 -2.02
N PHE A 121 -22.98 9.77 -1.61
CA PHE A 121 -22.78 11.19 -1.28
C PHE A 121 -21.81 11.36 -0.10
N VAL A 122 -21.97 10.57 0.96
CA VAL A 122 -21.06 10.59 2.12
C VAL A 122 -19.66 10.10 1.74
N ALA A 123 -19.59 9.02 0.96
CA ALA A 123 -18.32 8.46 0.47
C ALA A 123 -17.54 9.47 -0.40
N PHE A 124 -18.24 10.29 -1.20
CA PHE A 124 -17.60 11.33 -2.01
C PHE A 124 -16.88 12.37 -1.14
N PHE A 125 -17.52 12.88 -0.07
CA PHE A 125 -16.86 13.80 0.86
C PHE A 125 -15.67 13.15 1.56
N ALA A 126 -15.78 11.88 1.94
CA ALA A 126 -14.69 11.14 2.56
C ALA A 126 -13.49 11.00 1.61
N ILE A 127 -13.70 10.71 0.33
CA ILE A 127 -12.63 10.63 -0.69
C ILE A 127 -11.92 11.97 -0.84
N VAL A 128 -12.67 13.07 -0.93
CA VAL A 128 -12.10 14.42 -1.06
C VAL A 128 -11.27 14.78 0.19
N ALA A 129 -11.79 14.51 1.38
CA ALA A 129 -11.07 14.74 2.63
C ALA A 129 -9.78 13.90 2.72
N SER A 130 -9.86 12.60 2.38
CA SER A 130 -8.71 11.71 2.35
C SER A 130 -7.65 12.15 1.33
N LYS A 131 -8.06 12.65 0.15
CA LYS A 131 -7.14 13.20 -0.86
C LYS A 131 -6.41 14.45 -0.36
N TYR A 132 -7.10 15.33 0.36
CA TYR A 132 -6.49 16.51 0.95
C TYR A 132 -5.40 16.11 1.96
N VAL A 133 -5.72 15.21 2.91
CA VAL A 133 -4.76 14.71 3.91
C VAL A 133 -3.59 13.98 3.25
N GLN A 134 -3.85 13.15 2.23
CA GLN A 134 -2.83 12.44 1.47
C GLN A 134 -1.84 13.41 0.79
N GLY A 135 -2.32 14.56 0.29
CA GLY A 135 -1.47 15.59 -0.32
C GLY A 135 -0.43 16.16 0.66
N TYR A 136 -0.83 16.45 1.91
CA TYR A 136 0.10 16.91 2.95
C TYR A 136 1.13 15.85 3.30
N TYR A 137 0.69 14.60 3.48
CA TYR A 137 1.61 13.49 3.76
C TYR A 137 2.65 13.32 2.65
N GLN A 138 2.23 13.36 1.38
CA GLN A 138 3.16 13.17 0.26
C GLN A 138 4.25 14.24 0.21
N ALA A 139 3.92 15.50 0.55
CA ALA A 139 4.92 16.56 0.63
C ALA A 139 5.98 16.26 1.70
N SER A 140 5.53 15.90 2.91
CA SER A 140 6.43 15.54 4.02
C SER A 140 7.23 14.28 3.74
N ALA A 141 6.61 13.24 3.19
CA ALA A 141 7.25 11.97 2.87
C ALA A 141 8.38 12.12 1.85
N ARG A 142 8.22 13.00 0.84
CA ARG A 142 9.28 13.30 -0.14
C ARG A 142 10.51 13.92 0.50
N GLU A 143 10.32 14.92 1.38
CA GLU A 143 11.44 15.52 2.10
C GLU A 143 12.14 14.51 3.01
N LEU A 144 11.36 13.65 3.68
CA LEU A 144 11.91 12.62 4.54
C LEU A 144 12.71 11.57 3.76
N MET A 145 12.22 11.16 2.59
CA MET A 145 12.93 10.26 1.67
C MET A 145 14.24 10.89 1.15
N ARG A 146 14.23 12.21 0.89
CA ARG A 146 15.43 12.96 0.50
C ARG A 146 16.49 12.95 1.61
N ILE A 147 16.07 13.20 2.86
CA ILE A 147 16.97 13.15 4.03
C ILE A 147 17.50 11.71 4.23
N ASN A 148 16.65 10.69 4.04
CA ASN A 148 17.01 9.29 4.19
C ASN A 148 18.13 8.85 3.24
N GLY A 149 18.11 9.34 2.00
CA GLY A 149 19.20 9.10 1.05
C GLY A 149 20.54 9.67 1.53
N THR A 150 20.54 10.81 2.23
CA THR A 150 21.76 11.45 2.73
C THR A 150 22.29 10.88 4.03
N THR A 151 21.43 10.31 4.89
CA THR A 151 21.84 9.78 6.20
C THR A 151 22.42 8.36 6.12
N LYS A 152 21.96 7.54 5.18
CA LYS A 152 22.43 6.15 5.01
C LYS A 152 23.86 6.05 4.46
N ALA A 153 24.24 6.94 3.54
CA ALA A 153 25.55 6.90 2.91
C ALA A 153 26.73 7.05 3.90
N PRO A 154 26.71 8.00 4.85
CA PRO A 154 27.74 8.10 5.90
C PRO A 154 27.94 6.83 6.73
N VAL A 155 26.86 6.11 7.06
CA VAL A 155 26.93 4.85 7.83
C VAL A 155 27.68 3.78 7.02
N MET A 156 27.32 3.61 5.75
CA MET A 156 27.97 2.65 4.85
C MET A 156 29.45 3.02 4.60
N ASN A 157 29.76 4.29 4.39
CA ASN A 157 31.12 4.77 4.19
C ASN A 157 31.98 4.55 5.44
N CYS A 158 31.47 4.88 6.63
CA CYS A 158 32.19 4.66 7.89
C CYS A 158 32.49 3.18 8.12
N ALA A 159 31.55 2.28 7.79
CA ALA A 159 31.77 0.84 7.86
C ALA A 159 32.85 0.37 6.87
N ALA A 160 32.82 0.87 5.64
CA ALA A 160 33.82 0.54 4.62
C ALA A 160 35.23 1.04 5.02
N GLU A 161 35.35 2.29 5.47
CA GLU A 161 36.61 2.88 5.94
C GLU A 161 37.18 2.12 7.15
N THR A 162 36.30 1.74 8.10
CA THR A 162 36.72 0.97 9.27
C THR A 162 37.20 -0.43 8.89
N SER A 163 36.56 -1.09 7.93
CA SER A 163 36.97 -2.40 7.41
C SER A 163 38.36 -2.34 6.78
N LEU A 164 38.60 -1.35 5.92
CA LEU A 164 39.90 -1.15 5.26
C LEU A 164 41.00 -0.71 6.25
N GLY A 165 40.65 0.10 7.26
CA GLY A 165 41.57 0.70 8.22
C GLY A 165 41.72 -0.06 9.55
N VAL A 166 41.15 -1.26 9.70
CA VAL A 166 41.01 -1.95 10.99
C VAL A 166 42.35 -2.16 11.71
N VAL A 167 43.41 -2.48 10.97
CA VAL A 167 44.76 -2.71 11.52
C VAL A 167 45.32 -1.41 12.10
N THR A 168 45.19 -0.31 11.38
CA THR A 168 45.65 1.02 11.81
C THR A 168 44.88 1.50 13.04
N ILE A 169 43.56 1.35 13.05
CA ILE A 169 42.71 1.74 14.18
C ILE A 169 43.10 0.99 15.46
N ARG A 170 43.41 -0.31 15.34
CA ARG A 170 43.89 -1.14 16.46
C ARG A 170 45.29 -0.75 16.89
N ALA A 171 46.20 -0.49 15.95
CA ALA A 171 47.58 -0.08 16.23
C ALA A 171 47.65 1.22 17.04
N PHE A 172 46.77 2.19 16.76
CA PHE A 172 46.67 3.44 17.52
C PHE A 172 45.75 3.37 18.75
N ASN A 173 45.17 2.21 19.07
CA ASN A 173 44.22 2.02 20.17
C ASN A 173 43.01 2.99 20.13
N MET A 174 42.52 3.32 18.92
CA MET A 174 41.43 4.30 18.71
C MET A 174 40.06 3.65 18.48
N ALA A 175 39.94 2.33 18.64
CA ALA A 175 38.73 1.57 18.33
C ALA A 175 37.47 2.11 19.03
N ASN A 176 37.56 2.47 20.31
CA ASN A 176 36.41 3.00 21.05
C ASN A 176 35.92 4.34 20.49
N ARG A 177 36.82 5.22 20.03
CA ARG A 177 36.43 6.50 19.42
C ARG A 177 35.69 6.29 18.10
N PHE A 178 36.20 5.38 17.26
CA PHE A 178 35.54 5.01 16.00
C PHE A 178 34.17 4.38 16.25
N PHE A 179 34.05 3.50 17.23
CA PHE A 179 32.79 2.88 17.62
C PHE A 179 31.75 3.91 18.09
N GLN A 180 32.14 4.86 18.95
CA GLN A 180 31.24 5.93 19.39
C GLN A 180 30.79 6.84 18.25
N ASN A 181 31.66 7.11 17.26
CA ASN A 181 31.28 7.87 16.08
C ASN A 181 30.29 7.08 15.19
N TYR A 182 30.54 5.79 15.00
CA TYR A 182 29.63 4.91 14.27
C TYR A 182 28.25 4.85 14.92
N LEU A 183 28.17 4.69 16.25
CA LEU A 183 26.92 4.70 17.00
C LEU A 183 26.12 6.00 16.79
N LYS A 184 26.78 7.17 16.79
CA LYS A 184 26.10 8.44 16.52
C LYS A 184 25.47 8.50 15.12
N LEU A 185 26.13 7.93 14.11
CA LEU A 185 25.60 7.87 12.75
C LEU A 185 24.39 6.93 12.68
N VAL A 186 24.48 5.76 13.32
CA VAL A 186 23.38 4.79 13.42
C VAL A 186 22.19 5.37 14.18
N ASP A 187 22.41 6.05 15.31
CA ASP A 187 21.35 6.71 16.09
C ASP A 187 20.63 7.77 15.27
N ASN A 188 21.35 8.51 14.42
CA ASN A 188 20.73 9.51 13.54
C ASN A 188 19.87 8.85 12.45
N ASP A 189 20.33 7.76 11.86
CA ASP A 189 19.54 6.96 10.90
C ASP A 189 18.30 6.35 11.56
N ALA A 190 18.45 5.77 12.75
CA ALA A 190 17.35 5.19 13.52
C ALA A 190 16.28 6.23 13.89
N LYS A 191 16.67 7.44 14.29
CA LYS A 191 15.73 8.55 14.53
C LYS A 191 14.93 8.90 13.28
N LEU A 192 15.59 8.96 12.13
CA LEU A 192 14.93 9.27 10.87
C LEU A 192 13.92 8.18 10.47
N LEU A 193 14.29 6.91 10.63
CA LEU A 193 13.37 5.78 10.43
C LEU A 193 12.16 5.88 11.36
N PHE A 194 12.36 6.24 12.62
CA PHE A 194 11.26 6.45 13.56
C PHE A 194 10.32 7.56 13.11
N TYR A 195 10.84 8.71 12.67
CA TYR A 195 10.02 9.80 12.14
C TYR A 195 9.27 9.39 10.86
N SER A 196 9.87 8.55 10.03
CA SER A 196 9.21 8.02 8.82
C SER A 196 8.04 7.14 9.16
N ASN A 197 8.23 6.22 10.12
CA ASN A 197 7.15 5.38 10.59
C ASN A 197 6.04 6.19 11.26
N ALA A 198 6.40 7.14 12.14
CA ALA A 198 5.43 8.01 12.81
C ALA A 198 4.60 8.83 11.81
N THR A 199 5.20 9.31 10.72
CA THR A 199 4.49 10.07 9.69
C THR A 199 3.55 9.17 8.88
N MET A 200 3.94 7.92 8.61
CA MET A 200 3.09 6.92 7.96
C MET A 200 1.87 6.58 8.84
N GLU A 201 2.11 6.26 10.12
CA GLU A 201 1.05 5.97 11.10
C GLU A 201 0.10 7.15 11.28
N TRP A 202 0.62 8.38 11.29
CA TRP A 202 -0.20 9.58 11.36
C TRP A 202 -1.20 9.68 10.20
N LEU A 203 -0.80 9.32 8.97
CA LEU A 203 -1.71 9.28 7.83
C LEU A 203 -2.75 8.17 7.99
N ILE A 204 -2.31 6.96 8.35
CA ILE A 204 -3.18 5.79 8.51
C ILE A 204 -4.30 6.11 9.51
N LEU A 205 -3.95 6.59 10.70
CA LEU A 205 -4.91 6.95 11.75
C LEU A 205 -5.94 7.98 11.28
N ARG A 206 -5.54 8.96 10.47
CA ARG A 206 -6.46 9.99 9.95
C ARG A 206 -7.39 9.45 8.88
N VAL A 207 -6.90 8.62 7.97
CA VAL A 207 -7.71 7.99 6.92
C VAL A 207 -8.71 7.00 7.53
N GLU A 208 -8.27 6.18 8.48
CA GLU A 208 -9.14 5.25 9.21
C GLU A 208 -10.22 5.97 10.02
N ALA A 209 -9.87 7.10 10.68
CA ALA A 209 -10.86 7.91 11.40
C ALA A 209 -11.93 8.48 10.45
N LEU A 210 -11.54 8.97 9.26
CA LEU A 210 -12.49 9.45 8.24
C LEU A 210 -13.38 8.31 7.72
N GLN A 211 -12.83 7.11 7.55
CA GLN A 211 -13.57 5.95 7.10
C GLN A 211 -14.56 5.46 8.16
N ASN A 212 -14.16 5.40 9.42
CA ASN A 212 -15.05 5.07 10.54
C ASN A 212 -16.18 6.09 10.70
N LEU A 213 -15.90 7.38 10.51
CA LEU A 213 -16.93 8.42 10.51
C LEU A 213 -17.95 8.22 9.36
N THR A 214 -17.46 7.83 8.19
CA THR A 214 -18.30 7.51 7.01
C THR A 214 -19.19 6.30 7.28
N LEU A 215 -18.65 5.25 7.91
CA LEU A 215 -19.44 4.08 8.30
C LEU A 215 -20.50 4.42 9.35
N PHE A 216 -20.14 5.20 10.37
CA PHE A 216 -21.09 5.62 11.41
C PHE A 216 -22.25 6.43 10.83
N THR A 217 -21.94 7.40 9.95
CA THR A 217 -22.96 8.22 9.28
C THR A 217 -23.82 7.40 8.33
N ALA A 218 -23.25 6.44 7.60
CA ALA A 218 -24.01 5.53 6.74
C ALA A 218 -24.99 4.65 7.55
N VAL A 219 -24.54 4.06 8.66
CA VAL A 219 -25.41 3.26 9.56
C VAL A 219 -26.51 4.13 10.18
N PHE A 220 -26.18 5.35 10.60
CA PHE A 220 -27.16 6.28 11.17
C PHE A 220 -28.24 6.66 10.15
N LEU A 221 -27.85 6.96 8.89
CA LEU A 221 -28.77 7.20 7.78
C LEU A 221 -29.68 6.01 7.50
N LEU A 222 -29.11 4.79 7.53
CA LEU A 222 -29.84 3.54 7.38
C LEU A 222 -30.93 3.35 8.45
N VAL A 223 -30.63 3.69 9.70
CA VAL A 223 -31.59 3.57 10.82
C VAL A 223 -32.70 4.62 10.74
N LEU A 224 -32.42 5.82 10.25
CA LEU A 224 -33.39 6.92 10.15
C LEU A 224 -34.35 6.79 8.96
N LEU A 225 -34.00 6.03 7.93
CA LEU A 225 -34.86 5.86 6.75
C LEU A 225 -36.10 5.00 7.10
N PRO A 226 -37.33 5.48 6.86
CA PRO A 226 -38.54 4.72 7.14
C PRO A 226 -38.61 3.43 6.32
N LYS A 227 -39.17 2.36 6.92
CA LYS A 227 -39.20 0.94 6.47
C LYS A 227 -39.84 0.64 5.10
N GLY A 228 -39.99 1.63 4.21
CA GLY A 228 -40.64 1.50 2.90
C GLY A 228 -39.73 1.71 1.68
N TYR A 229 -38.49 2.19 1.85
CA TYR A 229 -37.60 2.54 0.72
C TYR A 229 -36.45 1.55 0.48
N VAL A 230 -36.19 0.64 1.42
CA VAL A 230 -35.15 -0.39 1.33
C VAL A 230 -35.82 -1.76 1.33
N HIS A 231 -35.37 -2.68 0.46
CA HIS A 231 -35.94 -4.03 0.36
C HIS A 231 -36.06 -4.67 1.77
N PRO A 232 -37.23 -5.14 2.20
CA PRO A 232 -37.53 -5.49 3.60
C PRO A 232 -36.52 -6.43 4.25
N GLY A 233 -35.89 -7.32 3.45
CA GLY A 233 -34.91 -8.28 3.92
C GLY A 233 -33.67 -7.66 4.56
N ILE A 234 -33.10 -6.60 3.98
CA ILE A 234 -31.85 -5.99 4.49
C ILE A 234 -32.10 -5.25 5.82
N SER A 235 -33.30 -4.67 5.98
CA SER A 235 -33.69 -3.96 7.20
C SER A 235 -34.02 -4.89 8.39
N MET A 236 -34.43 -6.14 8.14
CA MET A 236 -34.77 -7.11 9.20
C MET A 236 -33.56 -7.82 9.79
N VAL A 237 -32.54 -8.15 8.98
CA VAL A 237 -31.29 -8.79 9.47
C VAL A 237 -30.51 -7.85 10.42
N GLN A 238 -30.58 -6.54 10.19
CA GLN A 238 -29.97 -5.54 11.08
C GLN A 238 -30.66 -5.48 12.47
N TRP A 239 -31.97 -5.75 12.54
CA TRP A 239 -32.74 -5.63 13.80
C TRP A 239 -32.63 -6.90 14.68
N ASN A 240 -32.48 -8.08 14.09
CA ASN A 240 -32.41 -9.34 14.86
C ASN A 240 -31.06 -9.51 15.59
N ASN A 241 -29.95 -9.06 15.01
CA ASN A 241 -28.64 -9.11 15.65
C ASN A 241 -28.41 -8.00 16.70
N SER A 242 -29.26 -6.97 16.74
CA SER A 242 -29.15 -5.87 17.72
C SER A 242 -29.86 -6.17 19.04
N PHE A 243 -30.64 -7.26 19.11
CA PHE A 243 -31.42 -7.65 20.30
C PHE A 243 -31.04 -9.03 20.88
N ILE A 244 -30.10 -9.73 20.25
CA ILE A 244 -29.53 -10.96 20.80
C ILE A 244 -28.11 -10.64 21.27
N ALA A 245 -28.07 -10.05 22.46
CA ALA A 245 -27.05 -10.37 23.45
C ALA A 245 -27.14 -11.86 23.83
#